data_AF-A0A013TMJ0-F1
#
_entry.id   AF-A0A013TMJ0-F1
#
_cell.length_a   1.000
_cell.length_b   1.000
_cell.length_c   1.000
_cell.angle_alpha   90.00
_cell.angle_beta   90.00
_cell.angle_gamma   90.00
#
_symmetry.space_group_name_H-M   'P 1'
#
loop_
_entity.id
_entity.type
_entity.pdbx_description
1 polymer ?
#
loop_
_entity_poly.entity_id
_entity_poly.type
_entity_poly.pdbx_seq_one_letter_code
_entity_poly.pdbx_strand_id
1 'polypeptide(L)' 'MPLKFLPEPEDMTGSYVVLASRQNNRPLSGVFINANCGLGIRGLRQANAGFFDT' A
#
# COMPACT_ATOMS: atom_id res chain seq x y z
N MET A 1 -5.04 -10.86 -3.96
CA MET A 1 -4.87 -9.38 -3.99
C MET A 1 -3.98 -9.01 -5.16
N PRO A 2 -4.03 -7.78 -5.70
CA PRO A 2 -3.21 -7.40 -6.86
C PRO A 2 -1.71 -7.64 -6.70
N LEU A 3 -1.14 -7.45 -5.50
CA LEU A 3 0.27 -7.75 -5.22
C LEU A 3 0.60 -9.24 -5.02
N LYS A 4 -0.38 -10.15 -5.13
CA LYS A 4 -0.20 -11.62 -5.06
C LYS A 4 0.46 -12.19 -3.77
N PHE A 5 0.55 -11.43 -2.68
CA PHE A 5 0.96 -11.95 -1.37
C PHE A 5 -0.01 -11.53 -0.25
N LEU A 6 0.04 -12.25 0.87
CA LEU A 6 -0.59 -11.87 2.13
C LEU A 6 0.50 -11.26 3.03
N PRO A 7 0.35 -10.01 3.46
CA PRO A 7 1.32 -9.35 4.32
C PRO A 7 1.24 -9.88 5.74
N GLU A 8 2.39 -9.97 6.40
CA GLU A 8 2.45 -10.18 7.85
C GLU A 8 2.19 -8.85 8.58
N PRO A 9 1.81 -8.87 9.87
CA PRO A 9 1.57 -7.66 10.64
C PRO A 9 2.74 -6.65 10.60
N GLU A 10 3.98 -7.14 10.55
CA GLU A 10 5.20 -6.34 10.53
C GLU A 10 5.32 -5.52 9.23
N ASP A 11 4.87 -6.07 8.10
CA ASP A 11 4.92 -5.40 6.78
C ASP A 11 4.06 -4.14 6.75
N MET A 12 3.04 -4.05 7.61
CA MET A 12 2.11 -2.92 7.67
C MET A 12 2.64 -1.71 8.44
N THR A 13 3.71 -1.90 9.21
CA THR A 13 4.20 -0.89 10.17
C THR A 13 4.84 0.33 9.51
N GLY A 14 5.37 0.18 8.29
CA GLY A 14 6.13 1.23 7.59
C GLY A 14 5.36 2.55 7.43
N SER A 15 4.05 2.49 7.15
CA SER A 15 3.20 3.68 7.02
C SER A 15 3.15 4.50 8.31
N TYR A 16 3.12 3.85 9.47
CA TYR A 16 3.11 4.52 10.77
C TYR A 16 4.46 5.18 11.07
N VAL A 17 5.56 4.51 10.72
CA VAL A 17 6.91 5.06 10.87
C VAL A 17 7.10 6.31 10.01
N VAL A 18 6.60 6.29 8.77
CA VAL A 18 6.60 7.48 7.90
C VAL A 18 5.83 8.62 8.55
N LEU A 19 4.60 8.37 9.02
CA LEU A 19 3.77 9.41 9.65
C LEU A 19 4.34 9.96 10.96
N ALA A 20 5.04 9.12 11.73
CA ALA A 20 5.72 9.53 12.97
C ALA A 20 7.00 10.33 12.70
N SER A 21 7.62 10.18 11.53
CA SER A 21 8.89 10.83 11.21
C SER A 21 8.74 12.34 10.98
N ARG A 22 9.33 13.14 11.87
CA ARG A 22 9.39 14.60 11.71
C ARG A 22 10.14 15.03 10.45
N GLN A 23 11.12 14.26 9.98
CA GLN A 23 11.89 14.60 8.80
C GLN A 23 11.12 14.27 7.51
N ASN A 24 10.35 13.18 7.51
CA ASN A 24 9.73 12.64 6.29
C ASN A 24 8.24 13.01 6.13
N ASN A 25 7.58 13.48 7.19
CA ASN A 25 6.14 13.73 7.20
C ASN A 25 5.73 15.21 7.22
N ARG A 26 6.68 16.16 7.13
CA ARG A 26 6.41 17.60 7.37
C ARG A 26 5.21 18.20 6.61
N PRO A 27 4.97 17.88 5.32
CA PRO A 27 3.84 18.45 4.58
C PRO A 27 2.56 17.62 4.68
N LEU A 28 2.60 16.45 5.30
CA LEU A 28 1.50 15.49 5.28
C LEU A 28 0.59 15.71 6.50
N SER A 29 -0.61 16.22 6.23
CA SER A 29 -1.68 16.41 7.22
C SER A 29 -3.03 16.05 6.59
N GLY A 30 -3.92 15.41 7.36
CA GLY A 30 -5.23 14.96 6.87
C GLY A 30 -5.18 13.87 5.78
N VAL A 31 -4.03 13.20 5.63
CA VAL A 31 -3.82 12.20 4.57
C VAL A 31 -4.27 10.80 5.01
N PHE A 32 -4.75 10.03 4.04
CA PHE A 32 -5.05 8.60 4.19
C PHE A 32 -4.10 7.80 3.32
N ILE A 33 -3.31 6.91 3.94
CA ILE A 33 -2.39 6.01 3.23
C ILE A 33 -3.10 4.69 2.99
N ASN A 34 -3.18 4.29 1.72
CA ASN A 34 -3.74 3.00 1.35
C ASN A 34 -2.64 1.93 1.29
N ALA A 35 -2.61 1.05 2.31
CA ALA A 35 -1.67 -0.07 2.41
C ALA A 35 -2.41 -1.43 2.30
N ASN A 36 -3.35 -1.57 1.37
CA ASN A 36 -4.22 -2.75 1.27
C ASN A 36 -3.84 -3.73 0.13
N CYS A 37 -2.56 -3.79 -0.23
CA CYS A 37 -2.03 -4.62 -1.32
C CYS A 37 -2.73 -4.41 -2.67
N GLY A 38 -3.25 -3.21 -2.92
CA GLY A 38 -3.92 -2.82 -4.15
C GLY A 38 -5.41 -3.16 -4.22
N LEU A 39 -6.03 -3.61 -3.13
CA LEU A 39 -7.46 -3.99 -3.11
C LEU A 39 -8.38 -2.90 -3.69
N GLY A 40 -8.07 -1.62 -3.45
CA GLY A 40 -8.87 -0.48 -3.93
C GLY A 40 -8.79 -0.24 -5.44
N ILE A 41 -7.76 -0.77 -6.11
CA ILE A 41 -7.49 -0.56 -7.55
C ILE A 41 -7.61 -1.84 -8.37
N ARG A 42 -8.09 -2.93 -7.78
CA ARG A 42 -8.15 -4.24 -8.43
C ARG A 42 -9.11 -4.23 -9.63
N GLY A 43 -8.80 -5.01 -10.66
CA GLY A 43 -9.73 -5.25 -11.76
C GLY A 43 -10.95 -6.10 -11.35
N LEU A 44 -12.05 -5.96 -12.09
CA LEU A 44 -13.29 -6.69 -11.84
C LEU A 44 -13.19 -8.17 -12.23
N ARG A 45 -12.54 -8.47 -13.37
CA ARG A 45 -12.38 -9.85 -13.87
C ARG A 45 -11.16 -10.54 -13.28
N GLN A 46 -10.08 -9.78 -13.08
CA GLN A 46 -8.82 -10.26 -12.54
C GLN A 46 -8.25 -9.16 -11.63
N ALA A 47 -7.69 -9.55 -10.48
CA ALA A 47 -7.22 -8.58 -9.51
C ALA A 47 -6.06 -7.72 -10.05
N ASN A 48 -5.14 -8.32 -10.81
CA ASN A 48 -3.99 -7.70 -11.46
C ASN A 48 -4.12 -7.80 -12.99
N ALA A 49 -3.58 -6.83 -13.74
CA ALA A 49 -3.70 -6.79 -15.21
C ALA A 49 -2.63 -7.62 -15.96
N GLY A 50 -1.58 -8.10 -15.28
CA GLY A 50 -0.52 -8.92 -15.89
C GLY A 50 0.49 -8.17 -16.78
N PHE A 51 0.43 -6.83 -16.84
CA PHE A 51 1.26 -6.02 -17.75
C PHE A 51 2.77 -6.07 -17.48
N PHE A 52 3.18 -6.50 -16.28
CA PHE A 52 4.59 -6.59 -15.86
C PHE A 52 5.02 -8.02 -15.46
N ASP A 53 4.27 -9.05 -15.86
CA ASP A 53 4.60 -10.46 -15.56
C ASP A 53 5.59 -11.08 -16.60
N THR A 54 6.40 -10.27 -17.30
CA THR A 54 7.53 -10.70 -18.17
C THR A 54 8.84 -10.83 -17.43
#